data_AF-A0A366CU10-F1
#
_entry.id   AF-A0A366CU10-F1
#
_cell.length_a   1.000
_cell.length_b   1.000
_cell.length_c   1.000
_cell.angle_alpha   90.00
_cell.angle_beta   90.00
_cell.angle_gamma   90.00
#
_symmetry.space_group_name_H-M   'P 1'
#
loop_
_entity.id
_entity.type
_entity.pdbx_description
1 polymer ?
#
loop_
_entity_poly.entity_id
_entity_poly.type
_entity_poly.pdbx_seq_one_letter_code
_entity_poly.pdbx_strand_id
1 'polypeptide(L)' 'MGKNMDRESADRIIAAAERDPDSPTATSGFADRADAAATRNENEEDEEDS' A
#
# COMPACT_ATOMS: atom_id res chain seq x y z
N MET A 1 -3.82 2.66 17.71
CA MET A 1 -3.53 1.68 16.65
C MET A 1 -3.05 2.45 15.44
N GLY A 2 -1.78 2.35 15.08
CA GLY A 2 -1.33 2.87 13.78
C GLY A 2 -2.15 2.15 12.71
N LYS A 3 -2.68 2.89 11.72
CA LYS A 3 -3.33 2.25 10.58
C LYS A 3 -2.26 1.44 9.87
N ASN A 4 -2.28 0.12 10.07
CA ASN A 4 -1.60 -0.80 9.19
C ASN A 4 -2.10 -0.51 7.77
N MET A 5 -1.18 -0.56 6.81
CA MET A 5 -1.53 -0.35 5.41
C MET A 5 -2.34 -1.56 4.95
N ASP A 6 -3.64 -1.38 4.71
CA ASP A 6 -4.50 -2.40 4.13
C ASP A 6 -4.39 -2.43 2.60
N ARG A 7 -4.76 -3.56 1.98
CA ARG A 7 -4.71 -3.74 0.53
C ARG A 7 -5.54 -2.70 -0.22
N GLU A 8 -6.74 -2.40 0.29
CA GLU A 8 -7.64 -1.41 -0.32
C GLU A 8 -7.00 -0.01 -0.36
N SER A 9 -6.30 0.38 0.70
CA SER A 9 -5.61 1.67 0.78
C SER A 9 -4.40 1.70 -0.14
N ALA A 10 -3.63 0.61 -0.24
CA ALA A 10 -2.54 0.50 -1.21
C ALA A 10 -3.06 0.62 -2.64
N ASP A 11 -4.17 -0.05 -2.98
CA ASP A 11 -4.80 0.03 -4.30
C ASP A 11 -5.24 1.45 -4.65
N ARG A 12 -5.80 2.19 -3.68
CA ARG A 12 -6.15 3.61 -3.88
C ARG A 12 -4.92 4.48 -4.14
N ILE A 13 -3.80 4.20 -3.49
CA ILE A 13 -2.54 4.93 -3.68
C ILE A 13 -1.95 4.64 -5.06
N ILE A 14 -1.95 3.37 -5.48
CA ILE A 14 -1.50 2.93 -6.81
C ILE A 14 -2.37 3.59 -7.89
N ALA A 15 -3.69 3.52 -7.76
CA ALA A 15 -4.61 4.15 -8.71
C ALA A 15 -4.40 5.67 -8.82
N ALA A 16 -4.03 6.34 -7.72
CA ALA A 16 -3.70 7.76 -7.75
C ALA A 16 -2.37 8.04 -8.49
N ALA A 17 -1.37 7.18 -8.34
CA ALA A 17 -0.11 7.27 -9.07
C ALA A 17 -0.31 7.03 -10.58
N GLU A 18 -1.14 6.06 -10.96
CA GLU A 18 -1.46 5.77 -12.37
C GLU A 18 -2.27 6.88 -13.03
N ARG A 19 -3.16 7.54 -12.26
CA ARG A 19 -3.97 8.65 -12.77
C ARG A 19 -3.13 9.86 -13.18
N ASP A 20 -2.02 10.09 -12.50
CA ASP A 20 -1.09 11.18 -12.78
C ASP A 20 0.37 10.73 -12.57
N PRO A 21 1.03 10.23 -13.64
CA PRO A 21 2.41 9.72 -13.58
C PRO A 21 3.45 10.77 -13.18
N ASP A 22 3.15 12.07 -13.33
CA ASP A 22 4.05 13.16 -12.96
C ASP A 22 3.82 13.65 -11.52
N SER A 23 2.81 13.11 -10.83
CA SER A 23 2.49 13.48 -9.46
C SER A 23 3.59 13.06 -8.47
N PRO A 24 3.68 13.73 -7.30
CA PRO A 24 4.58 13.30 -6.23
C PRO A 24 4.33 11.86 -5.76
N THR A 25 3.10 11.36 -5.83
CA THR A 25 2.74 9.98 -5.46
C THR A 25 3.40 8.96 -6.38
N ALA A 26 3.37 9.22 -7.69
CA ALA A 26 3.97 8.36 -8.71
C ALA A 26 5.50 8.42 -8.71
N THR A 27 6.08 9.60 -8.49
CA THR A 27 7.53 9.81 -8.62
C THR A 27 8.32 9.54 -7.34
N SER A 28 7.69 9.54 -6.16
CA SER A 28 8.38 9.36 -4.87
C SER A 28 8.59 7.90 -4.45
N GLY A 29 8.11 6.93 -5.23
CA GLY A 29 8.09 5.50 -4.87
C GLY A 29 7.16 5.19 -3.69
N PHE A 30 6.18 6.06 -3.42
CA PHE A 30 5.24 5.85 -2.32
C PHE A 30 4.26 4.71 -2.62
N ALA A 31 3.79 4.58 -3.87
CA ALA A 31 2.93 3.48 -4.29
C ALA A 31 3.58 2.11 -4.06
N ASP A 32 4.86 1.95 -4.43
CA ASP A 32 5.60 0.70 -4.21
C ASP A 32 5.74 0.36 -2.72
N ARG A 33 6.00 1.37 -1.88
CA ARG A 33 6.06 1.17 -0.42
C ARG A 33 4.70 0.81 0.17
N ALA A 34 3.61 1.36 -0.35
CA ALA A 34 2.27 1.05 0.09
C ALA A 34 1.88 -0.40 -0.27
N ASP A 35 2.21 -0.83 -1.49
CA ASP A 35 1.98 -2.20 -1.96
C ASP A 35 2.76 -3.23 -1.12
N ALA A 36 4.04 -2.98 -0.88
CA ALA A 36 4.89 -3.83 -0.05
C ALA A 36 4.42 -3.89 1.41
N ALA A 37 3.91 -2.78 1.95
CA ALA A 37 3.36 -2.74 3.30
C ALA A 37 2.04 -3.52 3.41
N ALA A 38 1.14 -3.40 2.43
CA ALA A 38 -0.10 -4.18 2.39
C ALA A 38 0.19 -5.68 2.30
N THR A 39 1.10 -6.08 1.40
CA THR A 39 1.51 -7.49 1.26
C THR A 39 2.08 -8.06 2.56
N ARG A 40 2.86 -7.26 3.30
CA ARG A 40 3.39 -7.69 4.61
C ARG A 40 2.25 -7.87 5.62
N ASN A 41 1.33 -6.92 5.69
CA ASN A 41 0.25 -6.96 6.69
C ASN A 41 -0.74 -8.09 6.41
N GLU A 42 -1.01 -8.42 5.14
CA GLU A 42 -1.83 -9.59 4.79
C GLU A 42 -1.19 -10.90 5.28
N ASN A 43 0.13 -11.03 5.14
CA ASN A 43 0.85 -12.21 5.65
C ASN A 43 0.92 -12.25 7.20
N GLU A 44 0.97 -11.09 7.86
CA GLU A 44 0.96 -11.00 9.33
C GLU A 44 -0.44 -11.27 9.91
N GLU A 45 -1.52 -10.87 9.22
CA GLU A 45 -2.91 -11.17 9.64
C GLU A 45 -3.22 -12.69 9.59
N ASP A 46 -2.58 -13.44 8.68
CA ASP A 46 -2.71 -14.91 8.61
C ASP A 46 -1.93 -15.66 9.71
N GLU A 47 -0.94 -15.02 10.37
CA GLU A 47 -0.11 -15.64 11.43
C GLU A 47 -0.67 -15.46 12.85
N GLU A 48 -1.64 -14.55 13.07
CA GLU A 48 -2.24 -14.31 14.40
C GLU A 48 -3.38 -15.28 14.77
N ASP A 49 -3.79 -16.21 13.89
CA ASP A 49 -4.87 -17.19 14.12
C ASP A 49 -4.40 -18.68 14.09
N SER A 50 -3.11 -18.95 14.31
CA SER A 50 -2.51 -20.31 14.31
C SER A 50 -2.03 -20.82 15.68
#